data_AF-A0A4S9LEZ8-F1
#
_entry.id   AF-A0A4S9LEZ8-F1
#
_cell.length_a   1.000
_cell.length_b   1.000
_cell.length_c   1.000
_cell.angle_alpha   90.00
_cell.angle_beta   90.00
_cell.angle_gamma   90.00
#
_symmetry.space_group_name_H-M   'P 1'
#
loop_
_entity.id
_entity.type
_entity.pdbx_description
1 polymer ?
#
loop_
_entity_poly.entity_id
_entity_poly.type
_entity_poly.pdbx_seq_one_letter_code
_entity_poly.pdbx_strand_id
1 'polypeptide(L)'
;MSTTISSWVQNRRASQEEWQKDPLEKEENSLIISAFEQLLNNKLSASATASRINEIVSPRLISGLRASVGFIWGLFADATKHFGASHTQQLADVIIAIRDLPDVVNEKGYKVIRSGKVIWRGMPDFGWIFAEHGVQINGTDGMTYDEWHAQEEELLNATVLIATLMQRGGSA
;
A
#
# COMPACT_ATOMS: atom_id res chain seq x y z
N MET A 1 -18.55 14.12 0.81
CA MET A 1 -19.08 12.86 1.36
C MET A 1 -17.90 12.04 1.83
N SER A 2 -17.94 11.46 3.04
CA SER A 2 -16.87 10.59 3.51
C SER A 2 -16.81 9.33 2.66
N THR A 3 -15.64 9.00 2.13
CA THR A 3 -15.41 7.74 1.41
C THR A 3 -15.64 6.56 2.37
N THR A 4 -16.48 5.61 1.97
CA THR A 4 -16.64 4.34 2.70
C THR A 4 -15.67 3.28 2.17
N ILE A 5 -15.34 2.28 2.99
CA ILE A 5 -14.48 1.16 2.56
C ILE A 5 -15.04 0.50 1.28
N SER A 6 -16.36 0.28 1.21
CA SER A 6 -16.98 -0.36 0.03
C SER A 6 -16.84 0.50 -1.23
N SER A 7 -17.15 1.80 -1.16
CA SER A 7 -16.98 2.72 -2.30
C SER A 7 -15.51 2.85 -2.71
N TRP A 8 -14.58 2.81 -1.75
CA TRP A 8 -13.14 2.86 -2.02
C TRP A 8 -12.68 1.62 -2.78
N VAL A 9 -13.10 0.42 -2.34
CA VAL A 9 -12.80 -0.85 -3.02
C VAL A 9 -13.34 -0.85 -4.45
N GLN A 10 -14.58 -0.39 -4.65
CA GLN A 10 -15.18 -0.29 -5.98
C GLN A 10 -14.37 0.63 -6.90
N ASN A 11 -13.99 1.82 -6.41
CA ASN A 11 -13.18 2.77 -7.17
C ASN A 11 -11.80 2.18 -7.53
N ARG A 12 -11.15 1.47 -6.60
CA ARG A 12 -9.85 0.82 -6.85
C ARG A 12 -9.96 -0.30 -7.88
N ARG A 13 -11.01 -1.13 -7.81
CA ARG A 13 -11.26 -2.18 -8.82
C ARG A 13 -11.56 -1.59 -10.19
N ALA A 14 -12.37 -0.53 -10.27
CA ALA A 14 -12.64 0.17 -11.53
C ALA A 14 -11.38 0.76 -12.15
N SER A 15 -10.52 1.39 -11.34
CA SER A 15 -9.21 1.88 -11.79
C SER A 15 -8.30 0.76 -12.30
N GLN A 16 -8.29 -0.41 -11.64
CA GLN A 16 -7.56 -1.58 -12.14
C GLN A 16 -8.11 -2.10 -13.48
N GLU A 17 -9.43 -2.08 -13.66
CA GLU A 17 -10.07 -2.46 -14.92
C GLU A 17 -9.59 -1.60 -16.09
N GLU A 18 -9.45 -0.29 -15.86
CA GLU A 18 -9.09 0.69 -16.88
C GLU A 18 -7.60 0.67 -17.24
N TRP A 19 -6.70 0.57 -16.25
CA TRP A 19 -5.28 0.86 -16.44
C TRP A 19 -4.38 -0.39 -16.47
N GLN A 20 -4.77 -1.50 -15.84
CA GLN A 20 -3.92 -2.69 -15.75
C GLN A 20 -4.15 -3.64 -16.92
N LYS A 21 -3.17 -3.71 -17.83
CA LYS A 21 -3.26 -4.50 -19.07
C LYS A 21 -2.98 -5.99 -18.90
N ASP A 22 -2.14 -6.36 -17.94
CA ASP A 22 -1.84 -7.76 -17.67
C ASP A 22 -2.98 -8.39 -16.84
N PRO A 23 -3.73 -9.37 -17.39
CA PRO A 23 -4.87 -9.98 -16.71
C PRO A 23 -4.50 -10.71 -15.42
N LEU A 24 -3.30 -11.30 -15.35
CA LEU A 24 -2.85 -11.97 -14.13
C LEU A 24 -2.51 -10.97 -13.03
N GLU A 25 -1.84 -9.87 -13.38
CA GLU A 25 -1.52 -8.82 -12.41
C GLU A 25 -2.78 -8.10 -11.94
N LYS A 26 -3.78 -7.95 -12.82
CA LYS A 26 -5.09 -7.41 -12.47
C LYS A 26 -5.83 -8.29 -11.46
N GLU A 27 -5.78 -9.60 -11.60
CA GLU A 27 -6.35 -10.53 -10.62
C GLU A 27 -5.59 -10.46 -9.29
N GLU A 28 -4.25 -10.48 -9.32
CA GLU A 28 -3.43 -10.30 -8.12
C GLU A 28 -3.76 -8.98 -7.39
N ASN A 29 -3.86 -7.89 -8.13
CA ASN A 29 -4.19 -6.57 -7.58
C ASN A 29 -5.62 -6.55 -7.00
N SER A 30 -6.58 -7.24 -7.62
CA SER A 30 -7.95 -7.39 -7.08
C SER A 30 -7.99 -8.20 -5.78
N LEU A 31 -7.17 -9.24 -5.66
CA LEU A 31 -7.02 -10.02 -4.43
C LEU A 31 -6.35 -9.19 -3.33
N ILE A 32 -5.35 -8.37 -3.67
CA ILE A 32 -4.70 -7.44 -2.73
C ILE A 32 -5.69 -6.40 -2.22
N ILE A 33 -6.49 -5.78 -3.11
CA ILE A 33 -7.57 -4.86 -2.72
C ILE A 33 -8.53 -5.54 -1.73
N SER A 34 -8.87 -6.80 -1.98
CA SER A 34 -9.76 -7.57 -1.11
C SER A 34 -9.13 -7.92 0.25
N ALA A 35 -7.81 -8.07 0.33
CA ALA A 35 -7.10 -8.23 1.60
C ALA A 35 -7.13 -6.93 2.42
N PHE A 36 -6.95 -5.77 1.78
CA PHE A 36 -7.10 -4.46 2.42
C PHE A 36 -8.54 -4.21 2.89
N GLU A 37 -9.53 -4.55 2.07
CA GLU A 37 -10.95 -4.47 2.46
C GLU A 37 -11.20 -5.26 3.74
N GLN A 38 -10.68 -6.48 3.83
CA GLN A 38 -10.84 -7.31 5.02
C GLN A 38 -10.08 -6.75 6.23
N LEU A 39 -8.86 -6.22 6.05
CA LEU A 39 -8.12 -5.52 7.11
C LEU A 39 -8.95 -4.35 7.67
N LEU A 40 -9.40 -3.45 6.79
CA LEU A 40 -10.15 -2.26 7.17
C LEU A 40 -11.52 -2.60 7.79
N ASN A 41 -12.10 -3.75 7.45
CA ASN A 41 -13.30 -4.27 8.11
C ASN A 41 -13.01 -5.10 9.37
N ASN A 42 -11.78 -5.11 9.89
CA ASN A 42 -11.35 -5.90 11.05
C ASN A 42 -11.53 -7.43 10.89
N LYS A 43 -11.59 -7.93 9.65
CA LYS A 43 -11.74 -9.35 9.32
C LYS A 43 -10.39 -10.07 9.16
N LEU A 44 -9.33 -9.33 8.81
CA LEU A 44 -7.96 -9.83 8.80
C LEU A 44 -7.09 -9.01 9.74
N SER A 45 -6.13 -9.68 10.40
CA SER A 45 -5.07 -9.01 11.13
C SER A 45 -4.04 -8.43 10.16
N ALA A 46 -3.20 -7.53 10.66
CA ALA A 46 -2.09 -6.98 9.90
C ALA A 46 -1.11 -8.06 9.39
N SER A 47 -0.74 -9.01 10.25
CA SER A 47 0.13 -10.12 9.88
C SER A 47 -0.51 -11.04 8.84
N ALA A 48 -1.79 -11.39 8.99
CA ALA A 48 -2.51 -12.19 8.00
C ALA A 48 -2.62 -11.46 6.66
N THR A 49 -2.83 -10.15 6.68
CA THR A 49 -2.86 -9.31 5.48
C THR A 49 -1.50 -9.30 4.79
N ALA A 50 -0.40 -9.10 5.53
CA ALA A 50 0.96 -9.14 4.98
C ALA A 50 1.30 -10.50 4.36
N SER A 51 1.03 -11.60 5.08
CA SER A 51 1.23 -12.96 4.55
C SER A 51 0.40 -13.20 3.30
N ARG A 52 -0.87 -12.76 3.28
CA ARG A 52 -1.74 -12.92 2.12
C ARG A 52 -1.24 -12.15 0.90
N ILE A 53 -0.78 -10.92 1.09
CA ILE A 53 -0.15 -10.13 0.01
C ILE A 53 1.06 -10.88 -0.53
N ASN A 54 1.92 -11.39 0.35
CA ASN A 54 3.10 -12.15 -0.05
C ASN A 54 2.75 -13.41 -0.85
N GLU A 55 1.77 -14.19 -0.40
CA GLU A 55 1.28 -15.38 -1.11
C GLU A 55 0.77 -15.04 -2.52
N ILE A 56 0.06 -13.93 -2.67
CA ILE A 56 -0.48 -13.49 -3.96
C ILE A 56 0.65 -13.18 -4.95
N VAL A 57 1.64 -12.37 -4.55
CA VAL A 57 2.63 -11.85 -5.51
C VAL A 57 3.90 -12.70 -5.64
N SER A 58 4.24 -13.51 -4.62
CA SER A 58 5.50 -14.26 -4.59
C SER A 58 5.70 -15.18 -5.80
N PRO A 59 4.71 -15.95 -6.29
CA PRO A 59 4.91 -16.85 -7.42
C PRO A 59 5.41 -16.13 -8.68
N ARG A 60 4.81 -14.98 -9.00
CA ARG A 60 5.18 -14.20 -10.18
C ARG A 60 6.41 -13.32 -9.96
N LEU A 61 6.67 -12.92 -8.72
CA LEU A 61 7.96 -12.32 -8.36
C LEU A 61 9.09 -13.33 -8.53
N ILE A 62 8.93 -14.59 -8.11
CA ILE A 62 9.93 -15.65 -8.26
C ILE A 62 10.22 -15.95 -9.73
N SER A 63 9.17 -16.12 -10.54
CA SER A 63 9.31 -16.45 -11.97
C SER A 63 9.74 -15.27 -12.85
N GLY A 64 9.77 -14.04 -12.32
CA GLY A 64 10.08 -12.84 -13.09
C GLY A 64 8.94 -12.32 -13.95
N LEU A 65 7.76 -12.92 -13.85
CA LEU A 65 6.55 -12.46 -14.54
C LEU A 65 5.90 -11.24 -13.90
N ARG A 66 6.33 -10.86 -12.68
CA ARG A 66 5.96 -9.60 -12.02
C ARG A 66 7.20 -8.74 -11.78
N ALA A 67 7.14 -7.51 -12.26
CA ALA A 67 8.27 -6.58 -12.25
C ALA A 67 8.41 -5.79 -10.94
N SER A 68 7.31 -5.54 -10.20
CA SER A 68 7.35 -4.70 -9.00
C SER A 68 6.23 -5.02 -7.99
N VAL A 69 6.38 -4.44 -6.80
CA VAL A 69 5.35 -4.40 -5.74
C VAL A 69 4.79 -2.98 -5.56
N GLY A 70 5.05 -2.06 -6.49
CA GLY A 70 4.71 -0.63 -6.34
C GLY A 70 3.22 -0.36 -6.14
N PHE A 71 2.36 -1.16 -6.79
CA PHE A 71 0.90 -1.09 -6.61
C PHE A 71 0.49 -1.23 -5.13
N ILE A 72 1.15 -2.12 -4.37
CA ILE A 72 0.84 -2.35 -2.95
C ILE A 72 1.12 -1.08 -2.14
N TRP A 73 2.24 -0.41 -2.43
CA TRP A 73 2.62 0.84 -1.76
C TRP A 73 1.69 1.99 -2.12
N GLY A 74 1.26 2.09 -3.38
CA GLY A 74 0.25 3.06 -3.81
C GLY A 74 -1.10 2.81 -3.12
N LEU A 75 -1.49 1.55 -2.95
CA LEU A 75 -2.72 1.18 -2.25
C LEU A 75 -2.66 1.54 -0.74
N PHE A 76 -1.50 1.36 -0.10
CA PHE A 76 -1.28 1.82 1.28
C PHE A 76 -1.42 3.33 1.42
N ALA A 77 -0.77 4.08 0.54
CA ALA A 77 -0.84 5.54 0.54
C ALA A 77 -2.28 6.03 0.42
N ASP A 78 -3.02 5.45 -0.52
CA ASP A 78 -4.42 5.79 -0.77
C ASP A 78 -5.37 5.37 0.37
N ALA A 79 -5.18 4.18 0.94
CA ALA A 79 -5.93 3.75 2.12
C ALA A 79 -5.66 4.66 3.33
N THR A 80 -4.43 5.17 3.46
CA THR A 80 -4.06 6.09 4.53
C THR A 80 -4.76 7.42 4.38
N LYS A 81 -4.80 8.00 3.18
CA LYS A 81 -5.52 9.24 2.90
C LYS A 81 -6.98 9.16 3.37
N HIS A 82 -7.67 8.08 3.01
CA HIS A 82 -9.10 7.94 3.28
C HIS A 82 -9.45 7.39 4.67
N PHE A 83 -8.58 6.61 5.30
CA PHE A 83 -8.91 5.87 6.53
C PHE A 83 -7.93 6.08 7.68
N GLY A 84 -6.89 6.91 7.51
CA GLY A 84 -5.86 7.13 8.52
C GLY A 84 -6.44 7.55 9.88
N ALA A 85 -7.43 8.44 9.89
CA ALA A 85 -8.05 8.92 11.13
C ALA A 85 -8.60 7.80 12.03
N SER A 86 -9.07 6.69 11.45
CA SER A 86 -9.67 5.56 12.18
C SER A 86 -8.82 4.29 12.17
N HIS A 87 -7.92 4.11 11.20
CA HIS A 87 -7.21 2.85 10.96
C HIS A 87 -5.68 2.99 10.96
N THR A 88 -5.12 4.13 11.40
CA THR A 88 -3.65 4.36 11.42
C THR A 88 -2.88 3.19 12.02
N GLN A 89 -3.29 2.68 13.19
CA GLN A 89 -2.54 1.62 13.86
C GLN A 89 -2.51 0.34 13.03
N GLN A 90 -3.63 -0.03 12.42
CA GLN A 90 -3.72 -1.22 11.58
C GLN A 90 -2.90 -1.09 10.30
N LEU A 91 -2.93 0.10 9.68
CA LEU A 91 -2.12 0.39 8.49
C LEU A 91 -0.62 0.35 8.82
N ALA A 92 -0.22 0.93 9.95
CA ALA A 92 1.16 0.86 10.43
C ALA A 92 1.59 -0.58 10.74
N ASP A 93 0.72 -1.36 11.38
CA ASP A 93 0.98 -2.76 11.71
C ASP A 93 1.24 -3.60 10.46
N VAL A 94 0.52 -3.36 9.36
CA VAL A 94 0.74 -4.15 8.13
C VAL A 94 2.09 -3.79 7.50
N ILE A 95 2.49 -2.52 7.51
CA ILE A 95 3.80 -2.10 7.00
C ILE A 95 4.91 -2.79 7.80
N ILE A 96 4.79 -2.81 9.14
CA ILE A 96 5.72 -3.52 10.01
C ILE A 96 5.69 -5.02 9.71
N ALA A 97 4.52 -5.63 9.58
CA ALA A 97 4.39 -7.04 9.27
C ALA A 97 4.99 -7.41 7.91
N ILE A 98 4.83 -6.56 6.89
CA ILE A 98 5.46 -6.75 5.58
C ILE A 98 6.98 -6.64 5.68
N ARG A 99 7.48 -5.65 6.44
CA ARG A 99 8.92 -5.51 6.72
C ARG A 99 9.49 -6.74 7.41
N ASP A 100 8.69 -7.48 8.17
CA ASP A 100 9.14 -8.65 8.94
C ASP A 100 8.90 -9.98 8.19
N LEU A 101 8.25 -9.98 7.02
CA LEU A 101 8.09 -11.17 6.16
C LEU A 101 9.45 -11.76 5.74
N PRO A 102 9.58 -13.08 5.50
CA PRO A 102 10.81 -13.65 4.95
C PRO A 102 11.13 -13.08 3.56
N ASP A 103 12.40 -13.07 3.20
CA ASP A 103 12.82 -12.68 1.86
C ASP A 103 12.22 -13.65 0.83
N VAL A 104 11.71 -13.10 -0.28
CA VAL A 104 11.26 -13.91 -1.42
C VAL A 104 12.51 -14.49 -2.09
N VAL A 105 12.62 -15.82 -2.16
CA VAL A 105 13.74 -16.53 -2.77
C VAL A 105 13.29 -17.29 -4.02
N ASN A 106 14.11 -17.30 -5.06
CA ASN A 106 13.84 -18.08 -6.26
C ASN A 106 14.25 -19.54 -6.10
N GLU A 107 13.95 -20.36 -7.12
CA GLU A 107 14.24 -21.81 -7.13
C GLU A 107 15.75 -22.15 -6.96
N LYS A 108 16.64 -21.19 -7.22
CA LYS A 108 18.09 -21.33 -7.07
C LYS A 108 18.60 -20.86 -5.70
N GLY A 109 17.70 -20.47 -4.79
CA GLY A 109 18.02 -19.97 -3.46
C GLY A 109 18.49 -18.51 -3.41
N TYR A 110 18.41 -17.78 -4.52
CA TYR A 110 18.76 -16.36 -4.55
C TYR A 110 17.58 -15.49 -4.15
N LYS A 111 17.85 -14.45 -3.37
CA LYS A 111 16.86 -13.41 -3.06
C LYS A 111 16.37 -12.76 -4.35
N VAL A 112 15.06 -12.60 -4.47
CA VAL A 112 14.44 -11.91 -5.60
C VAL A 112 14.73 -10.42 -5.47
N ILE A 113 15.40 -9.87 -6.48
CA ILE A 113 15.72 -8.45 -6.60
C ILE A 113 14.87 -7.84 -7.72
N ARG A 114 14.13 -6.77 -7.42
CA ARG A 114 13.38 -5.97 -8.40
C ARG A 114 13.72 -4.52 -8.21
N SER A 115 13.89 -3.78 -9.32
CA SER A 115 14.33 -2.37 -9.29
C SER A 115 15.61 -2.15 -8.44
N GLY A 116 16.53 -3.12 -8.47
CA GLY A 116 17.78 -3.08 -7.69
C GLY A 116 17.64 -3.33 -6.19
N LYS A 117 16.45 -3.68 -5.70
CA LYS A 117 16.14 -3.85 -4.27
C LYS A 117 15.65 -5.27 -3.96
N VAL A 118 16.03 -5.79 -2.80
CA VAL A 118 15.46 -7.05 -2.28
C VAL A 118 14.00 -6.78 -1.90
N ILE A 119 13.09 -7.62 -2.37
CA ILE A 119 11.66 -7.51 -2.05
C ILE A 119 11.47 -7.47 -0.52
N TRP A 120 10.55 -6.61 -0.05
CA TRP A 120 10.24 -6.28 1.36
C TRP A 120 11.33 -5.56 2.15
N ARG A 121 12.62 -5.84 1.90
CA ARG A 121 13.75 -5.16 2.57
C ARG A 121 14.11 -3.83 1.92
N GLY A 122 13.73 -3.65 0.66
CA GLY A 122 13.85 -2.43 -0.12
C GLY A 122 12.78 -1.38 0.19
N MET A 123 12.59 -1.02 1.45
CA MET A 123 11.65 0.05 1.88
C MET A 123 11.83 1.45 1.24
N PRO A 124 12.90 1.82 0.50
CA PRO A 124 12.92 3.12 -0.18
C PRO A 124 11.82 3.29 -1.24
N ASP A 125 11.27 2.21 -1.81
CA ASP A 125 10.11 2.33 -2.72
C ASP A 125 8.85 2.76 -1.97
N PHE A 126 8.65 2.30 -0.73
CA PHE A 126 7.55 2.77 0.10
C PHE A 126 7.69 4.26 0.40
N GLY A 127 8.87 4.72 0.86
CA GLY A 127 9.07 6.14 1.20
C GLY A 127 8.83 7.07 0.01
N TRP A 128 9.31 6.71 -1.18
CA TRP A 128 9.09 7.47 -2.41
C TRP A 128 7.61 7.47 -2.85
N ILE A 129 7.00 6.29 -2.98
CA ILE A 129 5.61 6.15 -3.42
C ILE A 129 4.66 6.78 -2.41
N PHE A 130 4.96 6.70 -1.11
CA PHE A 130 4.15 7.34 -0.08
C PHE A 130 4.28 8.86 -0.12
N ALA A 131 5.45 9.40 -0.48
CA ALA A 131 5.59 10.84 -0.73
C ALA A 131 4.74 11.28 -1.94
N GLU A 132 4.82 10.56 -3.06
CA GLU A 132 4.08 10.88 -4.30
C GLU A 132 2.57 10.66 -4.17
N HIS A 133 2.13 9.62 -3.47
CA HIS A 133 0.72 9.22 -3.48
C HIS A 133 0.02 9.47 -2.14
N GLY A 134 0.76 9.57 -1.04
CA GLY A 134 0.23 9.76 0.31
C GLY A 134 0.32 11.21 0.80
N VAL A 135 1.36 11.94 0.39
CA VAL A 135 1.65 13.31 0.88
C VAL A 135 1.50 14.38 -0.21
N GLN A 136 1.51 14.00 -1.49
CA GLN A 136 1.36 14.97 -2.57
C GLN A 136 -0.06 15.58 -2.56
N ILE A 137 -0.08 16.90 -2.39
CA ILE A 137 -1.23 17.79 -2.64
C ILE A 137 -1.37 17.90 -4.17
N ASN A 138 -2.59 17.81 -4.69
CA ASN A 138 -2.82 18.17 -6.10
C ASN A 138 -2.29 19.60 -6.32
N GLY A 139 -1.55 19.84 -7.42
CA GLY A 139 -0.74 21.04 -7.61
C GLY A 139 -1.40 22.34 -7.13
N THR A 140 -0.67 23.12 -6.33
CA THR A 140 -1.19 24.33 -5.65
C THR A 140 -1.45 25.51 -6.59
N ASP A 141 -1.04 25.41 -7.86
CA ASP A 141 -1.23 26.47 -8.84
C ASP A 141 -2.71 26.54 -9.27
N GLY A 142 -3.37 27.64 -8.89
CA GLY A 142 -4.77 27.92 -9.24
C GLY A 142 -5.81 27.27 -8.32
N MET A 143 -5.38 26.60 -7.23
CA MET A 143 -6.27 25.99 -6.26
C MET A 143 -6.88 27.04 -5.32
N THR A 144 -8.19 26.96 -5.10
CA THR A 144 -8.91 27.78 -4.13
C THR A 144 -8.58 27.36 -2.69
N TYR A 145 -8.83 28.24 -1.72
CA TYR A 145 -8.67 27.93 -0.30
C TYR A 145 -9.49 26.69 0.11
N ASP A 146 -10.72 26.57 -0.39
CA ASP A 146 -11.62 25.46 -0.06
C ASP A 146 -11.09 24.12 -0.61
N GLU A 147 -10.52 24.12 -1.82
CA GLU A 147 -9.91 22.92 -2.42
C GLU A 147 -8.62 22.50 -1.72
N TRP A 148 -7.85 23.46 -1.21
CA TRP A 148 -6.68 23.17 -0.37
C TRP A 148 -7.10 22.63 0.99
N HIS A 149 -8.06 23.28 1.66
CA HIS A 149 -8.53 22.90 2.99
C HIS A 149 -9.24 21.53 2.96
N ALA A 150 -9.88 21.17 1.85
CA ALA A 150 -10.46 19.84 1.64
C ALA A 150 -9.42 18.69 1.70
N GLN A 151 -8.13 18.97 1.51
CA GLN A 151 -7.04 17.99 1.57
C GLN A 151 -6.35 17.93 2.95
N GLU A 152 -6.72 18.80 3.90
CA GLU A 152 -6.06 18.89 5.21
C GLU A 152 -6.15 17.56 5.97
N GLU A 153 -7.32 16.90 5.95
CA GLU A 153 -7.52 15.62 6.63
C GLU A 153 -6.62 14.52 6.05
N GLU A 154 -6.45 14.47 4.72
CA GLU A 154 -5.61 13.48 4.05
C GLU A 154 -4.13 13.66 4.43
N LEU A 155 -3.66 14.91 4.48
CA LEU A 155 -2.30 15.25 4.88
C LEU A 155 -2.05 14.95 6.37
N LEU A 156 -3.03 15.25 7.23
CA LEU A 156 -2.96 14.90 8.64
C LEU A 156 -2.87 13.38 8.82
N ASN A 157 -3.71 12.63 8.11
CA ASN A 157 -3.70 11.16 8.13
C ASN A 157 -2.33 10.58 7.73
N ALA A 158 -1.74 11.09 6.65
CA ALA A 158 -0.41 10.68 6.22
C ALA A 158 0.66 11.02 7.26
N THR A 159 0.61 12.23 7.84
CA THR A 159 1.55 12.68 8.88
C THR A 159 1.47 11.80 10.13
N VAL A 160 0.27 11.49 10.60
CA VAL A 160 0.04 10.65 11.78
C VAL A 160 0.52 9.22 11.53
N LEU A 161 0.33 8.66 10.32
CA LEU A 161 0.91 7.36 9.98
C LEU A 161 2.44 7.37 10.05
N ILE A 162 3.10 8.36 9.43
CA ILE A 162 4.58 8.43 9.44
C ILE A 162 5.10 8.59 10.87
N ALA A 163 4.50 9.47 11.66
CA ALA A 163 4.85 9.62 13.08
C ALA A 163 4.71 8.30 13.85
N THR A 164 3.63 7.55 13.59
CA THR A 164 3.38 6.23 14.19
C THR A 164 4.46 5.22 13.77
N LEU A 165 4.83 5.19 12.49
CA LEU A 165 5.90 4.32 11.99
C LEU A 165 7.26 4.70 12.56
N MET A 166 7.57 5.98 12.75
CA MET A 166 8.82 6.42 13.37
C MET A 166 8.89 6.01 14.84
N GLN A 167 7.81 6.22 15.60
CA GLN A 167 7.73 5.84 17.02
C GLN A 167 7.90 4.32 17.21
N ARG A 168 7.32 3.52 16.31
CA ARG A 168 7.27 2.06 16.46
C ARG A 168 8.40 1.34 15.74
N GLY A 169 8.90 1.92 14.66
CA GLY A 169 9.99 1.39 13.86
C GLY A 169 11.39 1.71 14.41
N GLY A 170 11.51 2.69 15.31
CA GLY A 170 12.75 3.02 16.03
C GLY A 170 13.12 2.04 17.15
N SER A 171 12.28 1.04 17.43
CA SER A 171 12.55 -0.01 18.41
C SER A 171 13.04 -1.27 17.69
N ALA A 172 14.32 -1.27 17.32
CA ALA A 172 15.07 -2.47 16.95
C ALA A 172 16.45 -2.41 17.61
#